data_AF-A0A7S1GS46-F1
#
_entry.id   AF-A0A7S1GS46-F1
#
_cell.length_a   1.000
_cell.length_b   1.000
_cell.length_c   1.000
_cell.angle_alpha   90.00
_cell.angle_beta   90.00
_cell.angle_gamma   90.00
#
_symmetry.space_group_name_H-M   'P 1'
#
loop_
_entity.id
_entity.type
_entity.pdbx_description
1 polymer ?
#
loop_
_entity_poly.entity_id
_entity_poly.type
_entity_poly.pdbx_seq_one_letter_code
_entity_poly.pdbx_strand_id
1 'polypeptide(L)'
;AASGSTRASRRTSRRRSAESQEEIRPTKSAPKRKRTSTEKKSKSKRVRAENEENTGVRILVTRVELEPEHEHMISVLGGELIEHIKDAATATHVIAGEKGSTLLRTPKLMIGLCVTSNVVSIDWLIQSAEKKTVLPTDGFLLLRDRDAEQKYKFNMRKTLQRGELLRASGCSLLGGRSVYVCKGVAGKRAPPAEELRLIVSAAGGTWLSTPSKLRGLGEDEALIITSDPVEKKQLTP
;
A
#
# COMPACT_ATOMS: atom_id res chain seq x y z
N ALA A 1 -44.31 -2.98 42.31
CA ALA A 1 -45.17 -3.72 41.35
C ALA A 1 -44.29 -4.61 40.51
N ALA A 2 -44.56 -5.91 40.54
CA ALA A 2 -43.78 -6.99 39.97
C ALA A 2 -44.24 -7.36 38.55
N SER A 3 -43.56 -8.36 37.98
CA SER A 3 -43.80 -9.13 36.74
C SER A 3 -43.26 -8.51 35.44
N GLY A 4 -42.42 -9.16 34.63
CA GLY A 4 -41.93 -10.54 34.62
C GLY A 4 -42.62 -11.41 33.57
N SER A 5 -41.79 -12.06 32.73
CA SER A 5 -42.02 -13.32 31.98
C SER A 5 -42.37 -13.20 30.48
N THR A 6 -41.45 -13.53 29.55
CA THR A 6 -41.11 -14.84 28.90
C THR A 6 -42.15 -15.42 27.92
N ARG A 7 -41.73 -15.68 26.67
CA ARG A 7 -41.52 -17.04 26.07
C ARG A 7 -41.93 -17.16 24.58
N ALA A 8 -41.11 -17.93 23.87
CA ALA A 8 -41.13 -18.31 22.46
C ALA A 8 -42.29 -19.23 22.00
N SER A 9 -42.61 -19.24 20.69
CA SER A 9 -42.82 -20.50 19.92
C SER A 9 -43.14 -20.32 18.42
N ARG A 10 -42.49 -21.18 17.61
CA ARG A 10 -42.99 -22.05 16.51
C ARG A 10 -43.56 -21.49 15.18
N ARG A 11 -42.78 -21.76 14.12
CA ARG A 11 -43.07 -22.58 12.90
C ARG A 11 -44.51 -22.73 12.39
N THR A 12 -44.74 -22.33 11.13
CA THR A 12 -45.50 -22.98 10.03
C THR A 12 -45.05 -22.30 8.71
N SER A 13 -44.56 -22.95 7.64
CA SER A 13 -45.15 -23.88 6.63
C SER A 13 -46.26 -23.29 5.73
N ARG A 14 -45.89 -22.94 4.47
CA ARG A 14 -46.66 -22.97 3.18
C ARG A 14 -45.88 -22.12 2.14
N ARG A 15 -45.26 -22.63 1.05
CA ARG A 15 -45.67 -23.40 -0.16
C ARG A 15 -46.36 -22.56 -1.26
N ARG A 16 -45.64 -22.29 -2.36
CA ARG A 16 -46.03 -22.13 -3.80
C ARG A 16 -44.77 -21.63 -4.57
N SER A 17 -44.05 -22.39 -5.39
CA SER A 17 -44.33 -23.02 -6.71
C SER A 17 -44.25 -22.07 -7.92
N ALA A 18 -43.21 -22.24 -8.75
CA ALA A 18 -43.13 -22.10 -10.23
C ALA A 18 -41.73 -22.62 -10.65
N GLU A 19 -41.58 -23.75 -11.35
CA GLU A 19 -41.58 -23.93 -12.82
C GLU A 19 -40.42 -23.19 -13.53
N SER A 20 -39.59 -23.72 -14.44
CA SER A 20 -39.51 -25.02 -15.13
C SER A 20 -38.11 -25.21 -15.76
N GLN A 21 -37.70 -26.48 -15.82
CA GLN A 21 -36.96 -27.24 -16.84
C GLN A 21 -36.19 -26.55 -17.98
N GLU A 22 -34.94 -27.01 -18.22
CA GLU A 22 -34.59 -27.80 -19.42
C GLU A 22 -33.21 -28.48 -19.28
N GLU A 23 -33.18 -29.81 -19.43
CA GLU A 23 -31.98 -30.65 -19.49
C GLU A 23 -32.21 -31.70 -20.59
N ILE A 24 -31.43 -31.69 -21.67
CA ILE A 24 -31.38 -32.77 -22.66
C ILE A 24 -29.93 -32.96 -23.15
N ARG A 25 -29.41 -34.19 -22.99
CA ARG A 25 -28.27 -34.77 -23.74
C ARG A 25 -28.82 -35.88 -24.70
N PRO A 26 -27.99 -36.68 -25.40
CA PRO A 26 -27.35 -36.42 -26.70
C PRO A 26 -27.62 -37.55 -27.74
N THR A 27 -27.46 -37.35 -29.05
CA THR A 27 -27.25 -38.50 -29.99
C THR A 27 -26.49 -38.17 -31.28
N LYS A 28 -25.80 -39.20 -31.76
CA LYS A 28 -24.76 -39.31 -32.80
C LYS A 28 -25.29 -39.23 -34.25
N SER A 29 -24.45 -38.77 -35.19
CA SER A 29 -24.17 -39.44 -36.49
C SER A 29 -23.20 -38.63 -37.38
N ALA A 30 -22.27 -39.33 -38.05
CA ALA A 30 -21.44 -38.88 -39.18
C ALA A 30 -22.06 -39.47 -40.49
N PRO A 31 -21.58 -39.24 -41.76
CA PRO A 31 -20.27 -38.69 -42.19
C PRO A 31 -20.21 -37.87 -43.54
N LYS A 32 -18.99 -37.42 -43.89
CA LYS A 32 -18.38 -37.19 -45.24
C LYS A 32 -18.91 -36.06 -46.18
N ARG A 33 -18.06 -35.05 -46.50
CA ARG A 33 -17.30 -34.88 -47.80
C ARG A 33 -16.69 -33.46 -48.01
N LYS A 34 -15.38 -33.44 -48.29
CA LYS A 34 -14.62 -32.74 -49.36
C LYS A 34 -14.94 -31.26 -49.74
N ARG A 35 -13.93 -30.36 -49.62
CA ARG A 35 -13.25 -29.55 -50.70
C ARG A 35 -12.62 -28.25 -50.13
N THR A 36 -11.28 -28.14 -50.18
CA THR A 36 -10.44 -27.27 -51.06
C THR A 36 -10.06 -25.90 -50.48
N SER A 37 -8.74 -25.77 -50.23
CA SER A 37 -7.85 -24.63 -50.48
C SER A 37 -8.30 -23.21 -50.17
N THR A 38 -7.59 -22.55 -49.25
CA THR A 38 -6.84 -21.33 -49.59
C THR A 38 -5.78 -21.03 -48.53
N GLU A 39 -4.53 -20.91 -48.98
CA GLU A 39 -3.45 -20.30 -48.23
C GLU A 39 -3.86 -18.91 -47.75
N LYS A 40 -3.82 -18.70 -46.43
CA LYS A 40 -3.59 -17.38 -45.86
C LYS A 40 -2.33 -17.47 -45.01
N LYS A 41 -1.23 -16.97 -45.59
CA LYS A 41 -0.04 -16.52 -44.87
C LYS A 41 -0.48 -15.55 -43.77
N SER A 42 -0.72 -16.06 -42.57
CA SER A 42 -0.78 -15.27 -41.36
C SER A 42 0.63 -14.76 -41.11
N LYS A 43 0.89 -13.51 -41.53
CA LYS A 43 2.00 -12.72 -41.01
C LYS A 43 1.80 -12.64 -39.50
N SER A 44 2.45 -13.56 -38.79
CA SER A 44 2.71 -13.45 -37.37
C SER A 44 3.40 -12.10 -37.18
N LYS A 45 2.63 -11.10 -36.71
CA LYS A 45 3.19 -9.93 -36.03
C LYS A 45 3.82 -10.48 -34.76
N ARG A 46 5.05 -10.92 -34.90
CA ARG A 46 5.97 -11.15 -33.80
C ARG A 46 6.23 -9.77 -33.20
N VAL A 47 5.34 -9.35 -32.30
CA VAL A 47 5.60 -8.21 -31.42
C VAL A 47 6.87 -8.58 -30.69
N ARG A 48 7.91 -7.84 -31.02
CA ARG A 48 9.24 -7.96 -30.47
C ARG A 48 9.07 -7.69 -28.98
N ALA A 49 9.18 -8.72 -28.15
CA ALA A 49 9.48 -8.56 -26.75
C ALA A 49 10.89 -7.97 -26.71
N GLU A 50 10.97 -6.64 -26.79
CA GLU A 50 12.18 -5.94 -26.42
C GLU A 50 12.41 -6.25 -24.94
N ASN A 51 13.63 -6.67 -24.60
CA ASN A 51 14.04 -6.87 -23.22
C ASN A 51 13.70 -5.60 -22.43
N GLU A 52 12.63 -5.64 -21.66
CA GLU A 52 12.39 -4.66 -20.60
C GLU A 52 13.48 -4.89 -19.56
N GLU A 53 14.61 -4.21 -19.73
CA GLU A 53 15.64 -4.15 -18.70
C GLU A 53 15.00 -3.49 -17.48
N ASN A 54 14.73 -4.31 -16.45
CA ASN A 54 14.20 -3.85 -15.19
C ASN A 54 15.17 -2.81 -14.62
N THR A 55 14.70 -1.56 -14.52
CA THR A 55 15.52 -0.44 -14.04
C THR A 55 15.74 -0.46 -12.53
N GLY A 56 15.12 -1.41 -11.83
CA GLY A 56 15.10 -1.50 -10.36
C GLY A 56 14.17 -0.46 -9.73
N VAL A 57 13.46 0.33 -10.54
CA VAL A 57 12.54 1.36 -10.06
C VAL A 57 11.26 0.71 -9.53
N ARG A 58 11.08 0.76 -8.21
CA ARG A 58 9.86 0.33 -7.52
C ARG A 58 9.11 1.54 -6.98
N ILE A 59 7.88 1.77 -7.44
CA ILE A 59 7.10 2.98 -7.21
C ILE A 59 5.98 2.71 -6.21
N LEU A 60 5.99 3.47 -5.12
CA LEU A 60 4.91 3.50 -4.14
C LEU A 60 4.07 4.76 -4.36
N VAL A 61 2.78 4.60 -4.65
CA VAL A 61 1.87 5.73 -4.85
C VAL A 61 0.99 5.95 -3.63
N THR A 62 0.89 7.20 -3.19
CA THR A 62 0.04 7.60 -2.08
C THR A 62 -0.75 8.86 -2.41
N ARG A 63 -2.08 8.79 -2.23
CA ARG A 63 -3.02 9.91 -2.44
C ARG A 63 -3.01 10.50 -3.86
N VAL A 64 -2.55 9.72 -4.83
CA VAL A 64 -2.72 10.00 -6.25
C VAL A 64 -3.49 8.84 -6.85
N GLU A 65 -4.53 9.15 -7.61
CA GLU A 65 -5.25 8.16 -8.40
C GLU A 65 -4.44 7.89 -9.67
N LEU A 66 -4.06 6.63 -9.86
CA LEU A 66 -3.38 6.23 -11.08
C LEU A 66 -4.41 5.91 -12.14
N GLU A 67 -4.33 6.61 -13.26
CA GLU A 67 -4.99 6.22 -14.50
C GLU A 67 -4.18 5.14 -15.24
N PRO A 68 -4.80 4.33 -16.12
CA PRO A 68 -4.11 3.28 -16.88
C PRO A 68 -2.89 3.79 -17.67
N GLU A 69 -2.91 5.06 -18.08
CA GLU A 69 -1.79 5.71 -18.76
C GLU A 69 -0.56 5.80 -17.86
N HIS A 70 -0.73 6.06 -16.57
CA HIS A 70 0.37 6.11 -15.60
C HIS A 70 0.98 4.72 -15.36
N GLU A 71 0.16 3.66 -15.30
CA GLU A 71 0.67 2.29 -15.21
C GLU A 71 1.49 1.92 -16.46
N HIS A 72 1.03 2.34 -17.65
CA HIS A 72 1.80 2.19 -18.87
C HIS A 72 3.12 2.97 -18.82
N MET A 73 3.13 4.20 -18.29
CA MET A 73 4.36 4.98 -18.10
C MET A 73 5.37 4.27 -17.19
N ILE A 74 4.91 3.61 -16.13
CA ILE A 74 5.77 2.82 -15.24
C ILE A 74 6.40 1.65 -16.00
N SER A 75 5.60 0.93 -16.81
CA SER A 75 6.09 -0.17 -17.65
C SER A 75 7.08 0.31 -18.72
N VAL A 76 6.85 1.45 -19.36
CA VAL A 76 7.79 2.06 -20.33
C VAL A 76 9.15 2.35 -19.70
N LEU A 77 9.19 2.68 -18.41
CA LEU A 77 10.42 2.90 -17.64
C LEU A 77 11.05 1.61 -17.11
N GLY A 78 10.50 0.44 -17.43
CA GLY A 78 10.93 -0.84 -16.84
C GLY A 78 10.79 -0.89 -15.32
N GLY A 79 9.85 -0.11 -14.77
CA GLY A 79 9.59 -0.03 -13.34
C GLY A 79 8.46 -0.95 -12.87
N GLU A 80 8.31 -1.07 -11.57
CA GLU A 80 7.30 -1.89 -10.89
C GLU A 80 6.41 -1.02 -10.00
N LEU A 81 5.09 -1.15 -10.12
CA LEU A 81 4.14 -0.53 -9.19
C LEU A 81 4.00 -1.39 -7.94
N ILE A 82 4.17 -0.80 -6.76
CA ILE A 82 3.90 -1.46 -5.48
C ILE A 82 2.40 -1.37 -5.17
N GLU A 83 1.69 -2.47 -5.40
CA GLU A 83 0.25 -2.58 -5.17
C GLU A 83 -0.08 -2.76 -3.68
N HIS A 84 0.70 -3.58 -2.98
CA HIS A 84 0.45 -3.95 -1.59
C HIS A 84 1.33 -3.17 -0.61
N ILE A 85 0.72 -2.68 0.48
CA ILE A 85 1.44 -1.93 1.52
C ILE A 85 2.54 -2.75 2.22
N LYS A 86 2.42 -4.08 2.21
CA LYS A 86 3.43 -4.98 2.80
C LYS A 86 4.79 -4.84 2.11
N ASP A 87 4.78 -4.47 0.83
CA ASP A 87 5.98 -4.30 0.01
C ASP A 87 6.45 -2.83 -0.05
N ALA A 88 5.76 -1.92 0.64
CA ALA A 88 6.07 -0.48 0.63
C ALA A 88 7.50 -0.16 1.12
N ALA A 89 8.08 -1.01 1.97
CA ALA A 89 9.46 -0.85 2.43
C ALA A 89 10.52 -1.12 1.34
N THR A 90 10.10 -1.68 0.20
CA THR A 90 10.97 -1.90 -0.96
C THR A 90 10.94 -0.75 -1.97
N ALA A 91 10.16 0.29 -1.68
CA ALA A 91 10.00 1.44 -2.56
C ALA A 91 11.32 2.17 -2.78
N THR A 92 11.62 2.44 -4.05
CA THR A 92 12.73 3.30 -4.45
C THR A 92 12.27 4.72 -4.70
N HIS A 93 11.00 4.90 -5.06
CA HIS A 93 10.37 6.19 -5.36
C HIS A 93 8.98 6.21 -4.72
N VAL A 94 8.60 7.37 -4.18
CA VAL A 94 7.26 7.61 -3.62
C VAL A 94 6.63 8.77 -4.38
N ILE A 95 5.52 8.50 -5.06
CA ILE A 95 4.69 9.54 -5.67
C ILE A 95 3.64 9.93 -4.63
N ALA A 96 3.74 11.15 -4.10
CA ALA A 96 2.93 11.59 -2.95
C ALA A 96 2.03 12.79 -3.22
N GLY A 97 1.70 13.03 -4.50
CA GLY A 97 0.80 14.10 -4.92
C GLY A 97 1.21 14.76 -6.22
N GLU A 98 0.44 15.76 -6.62
CA GLU A 98 0.82 16.73 -7.63
C GLU A 98 1.64 17.87 -7.01
N LYS A 99 2.30 18.66 -7.85
CA LYS A 99 3.02 19.84 -7.39
C LYS A 99 2.05 20.85 -6.77
N GLY A 100 2.29 21.20 -5.50
CA GLY A 100 1.43 22.11 -4.74
C GLY A 100 0.34 21.43 -3.92
N SER A 101 0.19 20.10 -4.01
CA SER A 101 -0.67 19.34 -3.12
C SER A 101 -0.12 19.29 -1.69
N THR A 102 -1.01 19.28 -0.69
CA THR A 102 -0.62 19.19 0.72
C THR A 102 -0.36 17.74 1.13
N LEU A 103 0.81 17.45 1.68
CA LEU A 103 1.22 16.16 2.21
C LEU A 103 0.33 15.74 3.38
N LEU A 104 -0.13 14.50 3.32
CA LEU A 104 -0.90 13.86 4.38
C LEU A 104 -0.09 12.72 5.00
N ARG A 105 -0.23 12.50 6.31
CA ARG A 105 0.45 11.41 7.03
C ARG A 105 -0.23 10.06 6.78
N THR A 106 -0.13 9.56 5.55
CA THR A 106 -0.58 8.21 5.21
C THR A 106 0.47 7.18 5.63
N PRO A 107 0.05 5.94 5.94
CA PRO A 107 0.98 4.84 6.20
C PRO A 107 2.03 4.65 5.08
N LYS A 108 1.60 4.68 3.82
CA LYS A 108 2.49 4.59 2.65
C LYS A 108 3.56 5.69 2.66
N LEU A 109 3.19 6.95 2.94
CA LEU A 109 4.17 8.04 3.03
C LEU A 109 5.11 7.85 4.23
N MET A 110 4.59 7.46 5.40
CA MET A 110 5.41 7.26 6.60
C MET A 110 6.44 6.15 6.41
N ILE A 111 6.06 5.06 5.74
CA ILE A 111 6.99 3.98 5.35
C ILE A 111 8.00 4.51 4.31
N GLY A 112 7.51 5.16 3.25
CA GLY A 112 8.31 5.67 2.15
C GLY A 112 9.43 6.62 2.59
N LEU A 113 9.14 7.54 3.51
CA LEU A 113 10.12 8.47 4.09
C LEU A 113 11.30 7.77 4.79
N CYS A 114 11.09 6.56 5.30
CA CYS A 114 12.14 5.79 5.95
C CYS A 114 13.10 5.15 4.94
N VAL A 115 12.58 4.73 3.78
CA VAL A 115 13.32 3.85 2.85
C VAL A 115 13.90 4.56 1.63
N THR A 116 13.39 5.74 1.27
CA THR A 116 13.91 6.51 0.13
C THR A 116 13.90 8.02 0.38
N SER A 117 14.78 8.74 -0.31
CA SER A 117 14.79 10.20 -0.41
C SER A 117 14.00 10.71 -1.62
N ASN A 118 13.59 9.81 -2.52
CA ASN A 118 12.87 10.12 -3.75
C ASN A 118 11.36 10.25 -3.50
N VAL A 119 10.95 11.28 -2.75
CA VAL A 119 9.53 11.63 -2.58
C VAL A 119 9.18 12.75 -3.56
N VAL A 120 8.54 12.38 -4.67
CA VAL A 120 8.38 13.21 -5.87
C VAL A 120 6.91 13.45 -6.22
N SER A 121 6.66 14.47 -7.06
CA SER A 121 5.36 14.65 -7.71
C SER A 121 5.17 13.66 -8.86
N ILE A 122 3.92 13.48 -9.32
CA ILE A 122 3.62 12.64 -10.48
C ILE A 122 4.27 13.16 -11.78
N ASP A 123 4.63 14.45 -11.85
CA ASP A 123 5.34 15.03 -12.99
C ASP A 123 6.67 14.31 -13.29
N TRP A 124 7.32 13.73 -12.27
CA TRP A 124 8.53 12.94 -12.46
C TRP A 124 8.26 11.71 -13.34
N LEU A 125 7.16 11.00 -13.08
CA LEU A 125 6.77 9.81 -13.84
C LEU A 125 6.45 10.20 -15.28
N ILE A 126 5.64 11.26 -15.46
CA ILE A 126 5.24 11.77 -16.76
C ILE A 126 6.47 12.15 -17.58
N GLN A 127 7.33 13.03 -17.06
CA GLN A 127 8.51 13.51 -17.80
C GLN A 127 9.57 12.42 -18.03
N SER A 128 9.71 11.48 -17.09
CA SER A 128 10.60 10.33 -17.28
C SER A 128 10.11 9.43 -18.41
N ALA A 129 8.81 9.13 -18.45
CA ALA A 129 8.23 8.29 -19.49
C ALA A 129 8.26 8.96 -20.87
N GLU A 130 7.99 10.27 -20.96
CA GLU A 130 8.13 11.05 -22.19
C GLU A 130 9.55 10.95 -22.79
N LYS A 131 10.57 11.00 -21.93
CA LYS A 131 11.97 10.86 -22.33
C LYS A 131 12.46 9.42 -22.39
N LYS A 132 11.60 8.44 -22.05
CA LYS A 132 11.90 7.01 -21.96
C LYS A 132 13.15 6.71 -21.14
N THR A 133 13.34 7.45 -20.05
CA THR A 133 14.51 7.32 -19.18
C THR A 133 14.18 7.74 -17.76
N VAL A 134 14.78 7.09 -16.78
CA VAL A 134 14.61 7.42 -15.36
C VAL A 134 15.33 8.74 -15.08
N LEU A 135 14.59 9.83 -14.90
CA LEU A 135 15.18 11.14 -14.66
C LEU A 135 15.66 11.31 -13.21
N PRO A 136 16.69 12.15 -12.97
CA PRO A 136 17.04 12.61 -11.63
C PRO A 136 15.84 13.24 -10.91
N THR A 137 15.73 13.00 -9.60
CA THR A 137 14.54 13.33 -8.81
C THR A 137 14.56 14.74 -8.22
N ASP A 138 15.73 15.40 -8.14
CA ASP A 138 15.93 16.69 -7.45
C ASP A 138 14.93 17.79 -7.84
N GLY A 139 14.59 17.87 -9.14
CA GLY A 139 13.65 18.86 -9.68
C GLY A 139 12.18 18.56 -9.41
N PHE A 140 11.88 17.36 -8.93
CA PHE A 140 10.53 16.82 -8.75
C PHE A 140 10.18 16.56 -7.29
N LEU A 141 11.15 16.72 -6.38
CA LEU A 141 10.92 16.51 -4.96
C LEU A 141 9.79 17.40 -4.45
N LEU A 142 8.86 16.81 -3.71
CA LEU A 142 7.78 17.53 -3.04
C LEU A 142 8.33 18.29 -1.84
N LEU A 143 8.85 19.50 -2.08
CA LEU A 143 9.45 20.37 -1.08
C LEU A 143 8.60 21.61 -0.85
N ARG A 144 8.73 22.21 0.35
CA ARG A 144 8.13 23.52 0.69
C ARG A 144 6.61 23.55 0.59
N ASP A 145 5.96 22.43 0.87
CA ASP A 145 4.54 22.42 1.19
C ASP A 145 4.33 23.17 2.51
N ARG A 146 3.99 24.46 2.41
CA ARG A 146 3.89 25.36 3.56
C ARG A 146 2.82 24.90 4.54
N ASP A 147 1.70 24.38 4.03
CA ASP A 147 0.57 23.98 4.85
C ASP A 147 0.91 22.75 5.69
N ALA A 148 1.51 21.72 5.09
CA ALA A 148 1.95 20.56 5.85
C ALA A 148 3.14 20.87 6.76
N GLU A 149 4.16 21.60 6.28
CA GLU A 149 5.35 21.94 7.07
C GLU A 149 4.97 22.75 8.32
N GLN A 150 4.03 23.71 8.19
CA GLN A 150 3.50 24.46 9.31
C GLN A 150 2.65 23.60 10.24
N LYS A 151 1.72 22.80 9.68
CA LYS A 151 0.79 21.96 10.44
C LYS A 151 1.50 20.89 11.27
N TYR A 152 2.49 20.21 10.68
CA TYR A 152 3.21 19.12 11.33
C TYR A 152 4.56 19.54 11.91
N LYS A 153 4.93 20.82 11.80
CA LYS A 153 6.16 21.40 12.37
C LYS A 153 7.42 20.67 11.92
N PHE A 154 7.54 20.41 10.62
CA PHE A 154 8.71 19.76 10.02
C PHE A 154 9.22 20.56 8.82
N ASN A 155 10.39 20.18 8.31
CA ASN A 155 10.89 20.70 7.04
C ASN A 155 11.24 19.53 6.13
N MET A 156 10.58 19.43 4.99
CA MET A 156 10.67 18.24 4.15
C MET A 156 12.08 18.04 3.60
N ARG A 157 12.76 19.12 3.20
CA ARG A 157 14.17 19.06 2.75
C ARG A 157 15.07 18.46 3.84
N LYS A 158 14.96 18.93 5.09
CA LYS A 158 15.73 18.38 6.21
C LYS A 158 15.34 16.93 6.51
N THR A 159 14.07 16.57 6.40
CA THR A 159 13.59 15.19 6.58
C THR A 159 14.26 14.24 5.59
N LEU A 160 14.23 14.56 4.30
CA LEU A 160 14.83 13.72 3.26
C LEU A 160 16.35 13.61 3.42
N GLN A 161 17.04 14.72 3.71
CA GLN A 161 18.49 14.74 3.96
C GLN A 161 18.89 13.90 5.18
N ARG A 162 18.13 14.00 6.27
CA ARG A 162 18.39 13.18 7.48
C ARG A 162 18.13 11.70 7.21
N GLY A 163 17.06 11.37 6.51
CA GLY A 163 16.76 10.00 6.12
C GLY A 163 17.87 9.39 5.27
N GLU A 164 18.39 10.15 4.30
CA GLU A 164 19.51 9.74 3.45
C GLU A 164 20.78 9.46 4.27
N LEU A 165 21.13 10.38 5.17
CA LEU A 165 22.30 10.23 6.05
C LEU A 165 22.17 9.01 6.98
N LEU A 166 20.98 8.75 7.52
CA LEU A 166 20.74 7.57 8.35
C LEU A 166 20.94 6.28 7.54
N ARG A 167 20.34 6.19 6.35
CA ARG A 167 20.51 5.02 5.47
C ARG A 167 21.98 4.80 5.08
N ALA A 168 22.69 5.86 4.71
CA ALA A 168 24.11 5.80 4.34
C ALA A 168 25.02 5.34 5.49
N SER A 169 24.64 5.61 6.75
CA SER A 169 25.36 5.17 7.94
C SER A 169 24.91 3.81 8.48
N GLY A 170 23.96 3.13 7.80
CA GLY A 170 23.37 1.88 8.30
C GLY A 170 22.51 2.07 9.55
N CYS A 171 22.14 3.31 9.87
CA CYS A 171 21.28 3.68 11.00
C CYS A 171 19.82 3.87 10.54
N SER A 172 18.92 3.96 11.52
CA SER A 172 17.49 4.17 11.27
C SER A 172 16.86 4.99 12.39
N LEU A 173 15.69 5.58 12.13
CA LEU A 173 15.05 6.53 13.05
C LEU A 173 14.71 5.91 14.42
N LEU A 174 14.28 4.65 14.40
CA LEU A 174 13.92 3.87 15.58
C LEU A 174 14.90 2.71 15.81
N GLY A 175 16.09 2.77 15.23
CA GLY A 175 17.12 1.76 15.41
C GLY A 175 17.45 1.54 16.90
N GLY A 176 17.44 0.28 17.33
CA GLY A 176 17.66 -0.09 18.73
C GLY A 176 16.47 0.16 19.66
N ARG A 177 15.34 0.68 19.15
CA ARG A 177 14.13 0.92 19.95
C ARG A 177 13.06 -0.14 19.68
N SER A 178 12.39 -0.55 20.75
CA SER A 178 11.22 -1.40 20.73
C SER A 178 9.96 -0.59 20.97
N VAL A 179 8.95 -0.79 20.14
CA VAL A 179 7.69 -0.04 20.17
C VAL A 179 6.55 -0.95 20.61
N TYR A 180 5.86 -0.57 21.68
CA TYR A 180 4.61 -1.18 22.10
C TYR A 180 3.45 -0.20 21.90
N VAL A 181 2.35 -0.67 21.31
CA VAL A 181 1.13 0.13 21.13
C VAL A 181 0.04 -0.40 22.06
N CYS A 182 -0.48 0.45 22.93
CA CYS A 182 -1.51 0.08 23.89
C CYS A 182 -2.82 -0.35 23.20
N LYS A 183 -3.56 -1.26 23.86
CA LYS A 183 -4.84 -1.80 23.36
C LYS A 183 -5.83 -0.66 23.05
N GLY A 184 -6.40 -0.66 21.84
CA GLY A 184 -7.43 0.32 21.45
C GLY A 184 -6.91 1.62 20.84
N VAL A 185 -5.59 1.86 20.83
CA VAL A 185 -4.98 3.01 20.16
C VAL A 185 -5.00 2.85 18.62
N ALA A 186 -4.56 1.69 18.15
CA ALA A 186 -4.50 1.36 16.73
C ALA A 186 -5.91 1.25 16.11
N GLY A 187 -6.08 1.77 14.90
CA GLY A 187 -7.33 1.75 14.13
C GLY A 187 -8.39 2.78 14.55
N LYS A 188 -8.09 3.65 15.52
CA LYS A 188 -8.98 4.75 15.93
C LYS A 188 -8.45 6.10 15.42
N ARG A 189 -7.54 6.72 16.18
CA ARG A 189 -6.83 7.95 15.78
C ARG A 189 -5.45 7.67 15.18
N ALA A 190 -5.00 6.42 15.25
CA ALA A 190 -3.79 5.92 14.62
C ALA A 190 -4.15 4.87 13.56
N PRO A 191 -3.24 4.57 12.61
CA PRO A 191 -3.45 3.50 11.65
C PRO A 191 -3.76 2.14 12.32
N PRO A 192 -4.37 1.19 11.60
CA PRO A 192 -4.48 -0.20 12.03
C PRO A 192 -3.14 -0.79 12.48
N ALA A 193 -3.20 -1.78 13.38
CA ALA A 193 -2.01 -2.34 14.02
C ALA A 193 -1.01 -2.91 13.00
N GLU A 194 -1.48 -3.51 11.91
CA GLU A 194 -0.61 -4.02 10.84
C GLU A 194 0.16 -2.90 10.15
N GLU A 195 -0.49 -1.78 9.83
CA GLU A 195 0.17 -0.63 9.20
C GLU A 195 1.14 0.07 10.16
N LEU A 196 0.77 0.21 11.43
CA LEU A 196 1.69 0.71 12.46
C LEU A 196 2.92 -0.17 12.60
N ARG A 197 2.75 -1.50 12.56
CA ARG A 197 3.87 -2.43 12.58
C ARG A 197 4.79 -2.23 11.38
N LEU A 198 4.23 -2.05 10.18
CA LEU A 198 5.01 -1.77 8.98
C LEU A 198 5.78 -0.44 9.08
N ILE A 199 5.15 0.62 9.61
CA ILE A 199 5.81 1.92 9.85
C ILE A 199 6.98 1.75 10.84
N VAL A 200 6.76 1.06 11.96
CA VAL A 200 7.79 0.81 12.98
C VAL A 200 8.97 0.04 12.38
N SER A 201 8.68 -1.05 11.65
CA SER A 201 9.70 -1.86 11.00
C SER A 201 10.47 -1.06 9.94
N ALA A 202 9.79 -0.27 9.10
CA ALA A 202 10.44 0.57 8.10
C ALA A 202 11.35 1.63 8.72
N ALA A 203 10.98 2.15 9.89
CA ALA A 203 11.80 3.06 10.67
C ALA A 203 12.94 2.36 11.45
N GLY A 204 13.08 1.03 11.33
CA GLY A 204 14.11 0.21 11.98
C GLY A 204 13.86 -0.15 13.44
N GLY A 205 12.63 0.06 13.92
CA GLY A 205 12.21 -0.31 15.27
C GLY A 205 11.71 -1.75 15.36
N THR A 206 11.67 -2.29 16.58
CA THR A 206 11.15 -3.62 16.88
C THR A 206 9.71 -3.54 17.40
N TRP A 207 8.77 -4.21 16.74
CA TRP A 207 7.37 -4.25 17.21
C TRP A 207 7.19 -5.23 18.38
N LEU A 208 6.62 -4.75 19.49
CA LEU A 208 6.24 -5.57 20.63
C LEU A 208 4.74 -5.89 20.60
N SER A 209 4.42 -7.18 20.55
CA SER A 209 3.02 -7.65 20.57
C SER A 209 2.41 -7.65 21.97
N THR A 210 3.21 -7.71 23.02
CA THR A 210 2.75 -7.82 24.42
C THR A 210 3.56 -6.92 25.36
N PRO A 211 2.91 -6.33 26.38
CA PRO A 211 3.57 -5.46 27.33
C PRO A 211 4.56 -6.19 28.24
N SER A 212 4.41 -7.50 28.43
CA SER A 212 5.35 -8.31 29.24
C SER A 212 6.79 -8.25 28.71
N LYS A 213 6.96 -8.02 27.40
CA LYS A 213 8.28 -7.87 26.75
C LYS A 213 8.97 -6.53 27.10
N LEU A 214 8.26 -5.59 27.71
CA LEU A 214 8.85 -4.32 28.16
C LEU A 214 9.70 -4.49 29.42
N ARG A 215 9.46 -5.52 30.24
CA ARG A 215 10.08 -5.67 31.58
C ARG A 215 11.60 -5.86 31.57
N GLY A 216 12.20 -6.12 30.41
CA GLY A 216 13.64 -6.32 30.25
C GLY A 216 14.33 -5.27 29.37
N LEU A 217 13.63 -4.19 29.02
CA LEU A 217 14.18 -3.11 28.18
C LEU A 217 14.57 -1.91 29.06
N GLY A 218 15.65 -1.24 28.67
CA GLY A 218 16.00 0.06 29.25
C GLY A 218 14.98 1.15 28.90
N GLU A 219 14.95 2.23 29.68
CA GLU A 219 14.02 3.35 29.45
C GLU A 219 14.20 3.98 28.06
N ASP A 220 15.44 4.07 27.57
CA ASP A 220 15.77 4.62 26.25
C ASP A 220 15.51 3.64 25.08
N GLU A 221 15.27 2.37 25.40
CA GLU A 221 15.03 1.29 24.44
C GLU A 221 13.54 1.05 24.19
N ALA A 222 12.65 1.54 25.07
CA ALA A 222 11.22 1.27 25.01
C ALA A 222 10.39 2.52 24.66
N LEU A 223 9.62 2.45 23.58
CA LEU A 223 8.62 3.47 23.23
C LEU A 223 7.21 2.89 23.40
N ILE A 224 6.41 3.54 24.23
CA ILE A 224 5.02 3.16 24.48
C ILE A 224 4.08 4.18 23.84
N ILE A 225 3.28 3.74 22.87
CA ILE A 225 2.26 4.56 22.22
C ILE A 225 0.92 4.34 22.92
N THR A 226 0.41 5.39 23.56
CA THR A 226 -0.85 5.42 24.31
C THR A 226 -1.77 6.53 23.77
N SER A 227 -2.98 6.66 24.31
CA SER A 227 -3.90 7.77 24.02
C SER A 227 -4.21 8.59 25.27
N ASP A 228 -4.59 9.84 25.03
CA ASP A 228 -5.23 10.73 25.99
C ASP A 228 -6.52 11.32 25.35
N PRO A 229 -7.72 11.08 25.91
CA PRO A 229 -7.98 10.25 27.09
C PRO A 229 -7.61 8.78 26.87
N VAL A 230 -7.31 8.08 27.96
CA VAL A 230 -7.01 6.65 27.94
C VAL A 230 -8.20 5.88 27.37
N GLU A 231 -7.98 5.01 26.38
CA GLU A 231 -9.05 4.17 25.85
C GLU A 231 -9.53 3.16 26.90
N LYS A 232 -10.84 2.88 26.93
CA LYS A 232 -11.43 1.90 27.86
C LYS A 232 -10.73 0.53 27.81
N LYS A 233 -10.27 0.13 26.62
CA LYS A 233 -9.55 -1.14 26.40
C LYS A 233 -8.15 -1.18 27.04
N GLN A 234 -7.57 -0.03 27.37
CA GLN A 234 -6.30 0.05 28.09
C GLN A 234 -6.46 -0.13 29.60
N LEU A 235 -7.66 0.16 30.12
CA LEU A 235 -7.99 -0.02 31.53
C LEU A 235 -8.35 -1.47 31.88
N THR A 236 -8.56 -2.30 30.86
CA THR A 236 -8.85 -3.73 31.01
C THR A 236 -7.56 -4.57 30.84
N PRO A 237 -7.22 -5.43 31.82
CA PRO A 237 -6.01 -6.26 31.77
C PRO A 237 -5.91 -7.14 30.52
#